data_AF-U4UUQ1-F1
#
_entry.id   AF-U4UUQ1-F1
#
_cell.length_a   1.000
_cell.length_b   1.000
_cell.length_c   1.000
_cell.angle_alpha   90.00
_cell.angle_beta   90.00
_cell.angle_gamma   90.00
#
_symmetry.space_group_name_H-M   'P 1'
#
loop_
_entity.id
_entity.type
_entity.pdbx_description
1 polymer ?
#
loop_
_entity_poly.entity_id
_entity_poly.type
_entity_poly.pdbx_seq_one_letter_code
_entity_poly.pdbx_strand_id
1 'polypeptide(L)'
;MWACISLALLQGGFDETMGWTTNYILLLPLPHMQVEAGIKKRHCLPCTLILKLDINHPTLEELLEPIKDLYKDVRRKALMRLEYEGLHTVEAVQTPGARFYNDPASYAMDRYAYYVCFKCNKAYYGGEARCDADAGDSYDPAELVCGACSDVARAQMCPKHGADFLEYKCRYCCSVAVFFCFGTTHFCNPCHDDFQRVTILSKGELPVCPAGPRATQLEGDECPLHVKHPATGEEFALGCGVCRNAHTF
;
A
#
# COMPACT_ATOMS: atom_id res chain seq x y z
N MET A 1 31.78 15.21 -17.91
CA MET A 1 31.80 16.06 -19.12
C MET A 1 30.54 16.91 -19.08
N TRP A 2 30.70 18.22 -19.24
CA TRP A 2 29.72 19.28 -19.00
C TRP A 2 28.42 19.17 -19.81
N ALA A 3 27.32 19.69 -19.27
CA ALA A 3 26.39 20.55 -20.00
C ALA A 3 25.51 21.37 -19.03
N CYS A 4 25.73 22.70 -19.04
CA CYS A 4 24.90 23.74 -18.43
C CYS A 4 23.61 23.94 -19.23
N ILE A 5 22.50 24.30 -18.56
CA ILE A 5 21.47 25.18 -19.14
C ILE A 5 21.08 26.24 -18.11
N SER A 6 20.98 27.47 -18.61
CA SER A 6 21.23 28.74 -17.95
C SER A 6 20.13 29.28 -17.04
N LEU A 7 20.59 29.97 -15.99
CA LEU A 7 19.85 30.95 -15.21
C LEU A 7 19.61 32.20 -16.08
N ALA A 8 18.36 32.61 -16.27
CA ALA A 8 18.02 33.95 -16.75
C ALA A 8 17.54 34.79 -15.55
N LEU A 9 18.47 35.54 -14.98
CA LEU A 9 18.19 36.66 -14.07
C LEU A 9 17.69 37.83 -14.92
N LEU A 10 16.41 38.19 -14.78
CA LEU A 10 15.93 39.50 -15.19
C LEU A 10 16.04 40.46 -14.01
N GLN A 11 16.87 41.48 -14.21
CA GLN A 11 17.04 42.63 -13.34
C GLN A 11 15.72 43.41 -13.25
N GLY A 12 15.26 43.68 -12.03
CA GLY A 12 14.16 44.59 -11.72
C GLY A 12 14.46 45.30 -10.40
N GLY A 13 14.56 46.62 -10.45
CA GLY A 13 15.12 47.48 -9.42
C GLY A 13 14.35 47.53 -8.11
N PHE A 14 15.08 48.00 -7.10
CA PHE A 14 14.61 48.37 -5.77
C PHE A 14 13.82 49.69 -5.88
N ASP A 15 12.56 49.70 -5.45
CA ASP A 15 11.81 50.94 -5.21
C ASP A 15 11.06 50.82 -3.88
N GLU A 16 11.44 51.67 -2.93
CA GLU A 16 10.78 51.87 -1.65
C GLU A 16 9.61 52.83 -1.87
N THR A 17 8.40 52.33 -2.18
CA THR A 17 7.12 52.95 -1.79
C THR A 17 5.93 52.11 -2.31
N MET A 18 4.92 51.94 -1.45
CA MET A 18 3.55 51.47 -1.74
C MET A 18 3.29 49.95 -1.86
N GLY A 19 2.70 49.40 -0.78
CA GLY A 19 1.35 48.81 -0.79
C GLY A 19 1.08 47.58 -1.68
N TRP A 20 0.90 46.44 -1.01
CA TRP A 20 0.06 45.28 -1.37
C TRP A 20 -0.30 45.10 -2.85
N THR A 21 0.33 44.13 -3.52
CA THR A 21 -0.27 43.48 -4.69
C THR A 21 -0.25 41.96 -4.53
N THR A 22 -1.41 41.40 -4.84
CA THR A 22 -1.86 40.02 -4.70
C THR A 22 -1.04 39.08 -5.57
N ASN A 23 -0.28 38.17 -4.97
CA ASN A 23 0.28 37.03 -5.71
C ASN A 23 -0.81 35.97 -5.88
N TYR A 24 -1.35 35.86 -7.09
CA TYR A 24 -2.11 34.69 -7.52
C TYR A 24 -1.16 33.48 -7.55
N ILE A 25 -1.25 32.62 -6.54
CA ILE A 25 -0.73 31.25 -6.63
C ILE A 25 -1.77 30.47 -7.44
N LEU A 26 -1.45 30.22 -8.71
CA LEU A 26 -2.13 29.19 -9.50
C LEU A 26 -1.81 27.83 -8.86
N LEU A 27 -2.67 27.41 -7.93
CA LEU A 27 -2.71 26.04 -7.43
C LEU A 27 -3.34 25.16 -8.52
N LEU A 28 -2.50 24.59 -9.38
CA LEU A 28 -2.90 23.40 -10.13
C LEU A 28 -3.13 22.26 -9.11
N PRO A 29 -4.18 21.45 -9.29
CA PRO A 29 -4.47 20.36 -8.37
C PRO A 29 -3.36 19.32 -8.49
N LEU A 30 -2.67 19.05 -7.37
CA LEU A 30 -1.77 17.90 -7.27
C LEU A 30 -2.62 16.66 -7.02
N PRO A 31 -2.76 15.72 -7.97
CA PRO A 31 -3.05 14.34 -7.60
C PRO A 31 -1.77 13.79 -6.92
N HIS A 32 -1.92 12.77 -6.07
CA HIS A 32 -0.85 12.07 -5.33
C HIS A 32 -0.71 12.48 -3.86
N MET A 33 -1.64 11.95 -3.06
CA MET A 33 -1.44 11.75 -1.64
C MET A 33 -1.47 10.24 -1.38
N GLN A 34 -0.29 9.63 -1.39
CA GLN A 34 -0.11 8.25 -0.93
C GLN A 34 -0.14 8.27 0.60
N VAL A 35 -0.96 7.40 1.19
CA VAL A 35 -0.73 6.97 2.57
C VAL A 35 0.23 5.79 2.48
N GLU A 36 1.51 6.09 2.32
CA GLU A 36 2.54 5.12 2.64
C GLU A 36 2.46 4.89 4.16
N ALA A 37 2.14 3.68 4.58
CA ALA A 37 2.22 3.27 5.99
C ALA A 37 3.66 3.28 6.53
N GLY A 38 4.65 3.69 5.71
CA GLY A 38 5.86 4.35 6.18
C GLY A 38 5.79 5.83 5.83
N ILE A 39 5.76 6.71 6.83
CA ILE A 39 5.90 8.16 6.63
C ILE A 39 7.34 8.44 6.11
N LYS A 40 7.63 8.18 4.83
CA LYS A 40 8.82 8.73 4.16
C LYS A 40 8.50 10.17 3.78
N LYS A 41 8.70 11.07 4.75
CA LYS A 41 8.60 12.52 4.56
C LYS A 41 9.51 12.93 3.40
N ARG A 42 8.93 13.25 2.24
CA ARG A 42 9.67 13.92 1.17
C ARG A 42 10.19 15.26 1.71
N HIS A 43 11.49 15.47 1.56
CA HIS A 43 12.27 16.45 2.30
C HIS A 43 12.11 17.86 1.72
N CYS A 44 11.24 18.68 2.33
CA CYS A 44 11.31 20.14 2.20
C CYS A 44 12.20 20.69 3.34
N LEU A 45 13.30 21.36 2.99
CA LEU A 45 14.31 21.88 3.92
C LEU A 45 13.83 22.82 5.05
N PRO A 46 12.67 23.50 5.02
CA PRO A 46 12.19 24.27 6.18
C PRO A 46 11.45 23.43 7.23
N CYS A 47 11.00 22.21 6.89
CA CYS A 47 10.14 21.39 7.76
C CYS A 47 10.91 20.44 8.68
N THR A 48 12.24 20.41 8.62
CA THR A 48 13.12 19.51 9.39
C THR A 48 13.16 19.80 10.89
N LEU A 49 12.63 20.94 11.37
CA LEU A 49 12.47 21.24 12.80
C LEU A 49 11.11 20.83 13.39
N ILE A 50 10.11 20.44 12.59
CA ILE A 50 8.81 19.95 13.08
C ILE A 50 8.90 18.42 13.24
N LEU A 51 9.73 18.01 14.20
CA LEU A 51 9.89 16.62 14.58
C LEU A 51 8.65 16.16 15.37
N LYS A 52 7.88 15.25 14.76
CA LYS A 52 6.87 14.36 15.39
C LYS A 52 5.57 14.99 15.90
N LEU A 53 5.21 16.21 15.51
CA LEU A 53 3.89 16.75 15.80
C LEU A 53 3.01 16.70 14.56
N ASP A 54 1.75 16.28 14.75
CA ASP A 54 0.74 16.32 13.70
C ASP A 54 0.56 17.78 13.25
N ILE A 55 0.62 17.99 11.94
CA ILE A 55 0.35 19.30 11.37
C ILE A 55 -1.13 19.58 11.59
N ASN A 56 -1.42 20.59 12.41
CA ASN A 56 -2.79 20.98 12.71
C ASN A 56 -2.88 22.51 12.68
N HIS A 57 -3.72 23.03 11.79
CA HIS A 57 -4.01 24.45 11.68
C HIS A 57 -5.40 24.63 11.08
N PRO A 58 -6.25 25.56 11.58
CA PRO A 58 -7.61 25.74 11.07
C PRO A 58 -7.71 25.96 9.56
N THR A 59 -6.72 26.65 8.95
CA THR A 59 -6.70 26.87 7.49
C THR A 59 -6.33 25.64 6.67
N LEU A 60 -5.81 24.59 7.31
CA LEU A 60 -5.48 23.32 6.68
C LEU A 60 -6.55 22.25 6.95
N GLU A 61 -7.55 22.54 7.79
CA GLU A 61 -8.50 21.53 8.26
C GLU A 61 -9.24 20.85 7.11
N GLU A 62 -9.66 21.61 6.09
CA GLU A 62 -10.32 21.06 4.89
C GLU A 62 -9.41 20.09 4.11
N LEU A 63 -8.10 20.34 4.09
CA LEU A 63 -7.12 19.45 3.45
C LEU A 63 -6.75 18.27 4.34
N LEU A 64 -6.77 18.45 5.65
CA LEU A 64 -6.38 17.44 6.64
C LEU A 64 -7.48 16.42 6.91
N GLU A 65 -8.76 16.82 6.84
CA GLU A 65 -9.89 15.93 7.14
C GLU A 65 -9.88 14.62 6.32
N PRO A 66 -9.73 14.63 4.98
CA PRO A 66 -9.66 13.38 4.21
C PRO A 66 -8.44 12.51 4.58
N ILE A 67 -7.33 13.12 5.00
CA ILE A 67 -6.13 12.40 5.47
C ILE A 67 -6.43 11.71 6.80
N LYS A 68 -7.04 12.45 7.73
CA LYS A 68 -7.43 11.94 9.06
C LYS A 68 -8.41 10.78 8.92
N ASP A 69 -9.38 10.88 8.02
CA ASP A 69 -10.37 9.82 7.80
C ASP A 69 -9.75 8.58 7.16
N LEU A 70 -8.87 8.74 6.18
CA LEU A 70 -8.12 7.62 5.61
C LEU A 70 -7.22 6.96 6.66
N TYR A 71 -6.55 7.73 7.51
CA TYR A 71 -5.76 7.22 8.63
C TYR A 71 -6.63 6.42 9.61
N LYS A 72 -7.79 6.95 10.03
CA LYS A 72 -8.74 6.23 10.91
C LYS A 72 -9.21 4.92 10.26
N ASP A 73 -9.50 4.93 8.96
CA ASP A 73 -9.95 3.74 8.23
C ASP A 73 -8.87 2.66 8.16
N VAL A 74 -7.64 3.03 7.78
CA VAL A 74 -6.49 2.12 7.74
C VAL A 74 -6.20 1.56 9.14
N ARG A 75 -6.15 2.42 10.17
CA ARG A 75 -5.92 2.01 11.56
C ARG A 75 -6.95 0.99 12.03
N ARG A 76 -8.24 1.23 11.73
CA ARG A 76 -9.34 0.32 12.07
C ARG A 76 -9.21 -1.03 11.35
N LYS A 77 -8.93 -1.02 10.05
CA LYS A 77 -8.77 -2.25 9.25
C LYS A 77 -7.53 -3.06 9.69
N ALA A 78 -6.42 -2.39 9.95
CA ALA A 78 -5.17 -3.02 10.38
C ALA A 78 -5.36 -3.70 11.74
N LEU A 79 -5.96 -3.01 12.71
CA LEU A 79 -6.24 -3.57 14.03
C LEU A 79 -7.17 -4.79 13.92
N MET A 80 -8.25 -4.69 13.14
CA MET A 80 -9.17 -5.81 12.91
C MET A 80 -8.43 -7.01 12.31
N ARG A 81 -7.55 -6.81 11.34
CA ARG A 81 -6.74 -7.89 10.77
C ARG A 81 -5.82 -8.54 11.81
N LEU A 82 -5.15 -7.73 12.63
CA LEU A 82 -4.26 -8.19 13.70
C LEU A 82 -4.99 -9.05 14.74
N GLU A 83 -6.21 -8.64 15.12
CA GLU A 83 -7.06 -9.37 16.06
C GLU A 83 -7.44 -10.76 15.50
N TYR A 84 -7.85 -10.82 14.24
CA TYR A 84 -8.24 -12.07 13.57
C TYR A 84 -7.07 -13.00 13.29
N GLU A 85 -5.86 -12.48 13.15
CA GLU A 85 -4.63 -13.29 13.10
C GLU A 85 -4.16 -13.75 14.50
N GLY A 86 -4.81 -13.29 15.58
CA GLY A 86 -4.41 -13.62 16.95
C GLY A 86 -3.10 -12.94 17.40
N LEU A 87 -2.61 -11.95 16.64
CA LEU A 87 -1.32 -11.29 16.88
C LEU A 87 -1.42 -10.05 17.79
N HIS A 88 -2.60 -9.76 18.32
CA HIS A 88 -2.82 -8.63 19.24
C HIS A 88 -2.21 -8.86 20.64
N THR A 89 -1.73 -10.07 20.93
CA THR A 89 -1.15 -10.48 22.22
C THR A 89 0.36 -10.72 22.17
N VAL A 90 1.04 -10.39 21.07
CA VAL A 90 2.49 -10.61 20.93
C VAL A 90 3.30 -9.74 21.89
N GLU A 91 4.53 -10.17 22.18
CA GLU A 91 5.47 -9.46 23.07
C GLU A 91 5.68 -7.99 22.68
N ALA A 92 5.64 -7.68 21.38
CA ALA A 92 5.80 -6.31 20.87
C ALA A 92 4.72 -5.33 21.38
N VAL A 93 3.54 -5.84 21.78
CA VAL A 93 2.42 -5.07 22.33
C VAL A 93 2.31 -5.24 23.85
N GLN A 94 2.63 -6.41 24.40
CA GLN A 94 2.45 -6.70 25.82
C GLN A 94 3.64 -6.31 26.71
N THR A 95 4.85 -6.20 26.17
CA THR A 95 6.06 -6.01 26.99
C THR A 95 6.26 -4.53 27.35
N PRO A 96 6.31 -4.17 28.64
CA PRO A 96 6.66 -2.80 29.05
C PRO A 96 8.03 -2.39 28.49
N GLY A 97 8.07 -1.26 27.79
CA GLY A 97 9.29 -0.76 27.13
C GLY A 97 9.45 -1.16 25.66
N ALA A 98 8.58 -2.02 25.12
CA ALA A 98 8.52 -2.26 23.68
C ALA A 98 7.99 -1.02 22.93
N ARG A 99 8.37 -0.86 21.65
CA ARG A 99 8.00 0.27 20.79
C ARG A 99 6.48 0.50 20.70
N PHE A 100 5.69 -0.58 20.76
CA PHE A 100 4.23 -0.56 20.64
C PHE A 100 3.52 -1.05 21.90
N TYR A 101 4.16 -0.91 23.06
CA TYR A 101 3.57 -1.32 24.33
C TYR A 101 2.19 -0.68 24.54
N ASN A 102 1.18 -1.51 24.74
CA ASN A 102 -0.23 -1.12 24.89
C ASN A 102 -0.82 -0.33 23.70
N ASP A 103 -0.25 -0.49 22.49
CA ASP A 103 -0.76 0.11 21.25
C ASP A 103 -0.77 -0.90 20.08
N PRO A 104 -1.70 -1.88 20.10
CA PRO A 104 -1.80 -2.90 19.04
C PRO A 104 -2.12 -2.30 17.67
N ALA A 105 -2.81 -1.16 17.62
CA ALA A 105 -3.19 -0.56 16.35
C ALA A 105 -1.98 0.04 15.62
N SER A 106 -1.08 0.72 16.34
CA SER A 106 0.18 1.20 15.76
C SER A 106 1.09 0.04 15.35
N TYR A 107 1.11 -1.05 16.12
CA TYR A 107 1.82 -2.27 15.71
C TYR A 107 1.24 -2.85 14.41
N ALA A 108 -0.08 -2.92 14.28
CA ALA A 108 -0.74 -3.39 13.06
C ALA A 108 -0.43 -2.49 11.85
N MET A 109 -0.42 -1.17 12.04
CA MET A 109 -0.09 -0.22 10.98
C MET A 109 1.38 -0.27 10.55
N ASP A 110 2.30 -0.63 11.44
CA ASP A 110 3.72 -0.86 11.12
C ASP A 110 3.93 -2.23 10.43
N ARG A 111 3.10 -3.23 10.77
CA ARG A 111 3.18 -4.59 10.23
C ARG A 111 2.60 -4.73 8.82
N TYR A 112 1.48 -4.08 8.53
CA TYR A 112 0.71 -4.33 7.31
C TYR A 112 0.81 -3.19 6.30
N ALA A 113 0.88 -3.54 5.01
CA ALA A 113 0.82 -2.60 3.91
C ALA A 113 -0.64 -2.40 3.45
N TYR A 114 -1.05 -1.13 3.38
CA TYR A 114 -2.33 -0.70 2.83
C TYR A 114 -2.13 0.23 1.65
N TYR A 115 -2.96 0.07 0.62
CA TYR A 115 -2.92 0.86 -0.60
C TYR A 115 -4.29 1.48 -0.85
N VAL A 116 -4.31 2.63 -1.54
CA VAL A 116 -5.56 3.29 -1.94
C VAL A 116 -5.96 2.79 -3.32
N CYS A 117 -7.16 2.23 -3.43
CA CYS A 117 -7.69 1.77 -4.72
C CYS A 117 -7.99 2.95 -5.64
N PHE A 118 -7.45 2.93 -6.85
CA PHE A 118 -7.66 3.98 -7.85
C PHE A 118 -9.12 4.14 -8.27
N LYS A 119 -9.90 3.05 -8.27
CA LYS A 119 -11.29 3.07 -8.76
C LYS A 119 -12.30 3.58 -7.71
N CYS A 120 -12.11 3.22 -6.44
CA CYS A 120 -13.09 3.51 -5.38
C CYS A 120 -12.54 4.36 -4.22
N ASN A 121 -11.25 4.72 -4.25
CA ASN A 121 -10.55 5.51 -3.24
C ASN A 121 -10.57 4.92 -1.81
N LYS A 122 -10.95 3.64 -1.66
CA LYS A 122 -10.88 2.93 -0.37
C LYS A 122 -9.51 2.31 -0.16
N ALA A 123 -9.05 2.31 1.09
CA ALA A 123 -7.86 1.55 1.48
C ALA A 123 -8.12 0.03 1.42
N TYR A 124 -7.19 -0.74 0.88
CA TYR A 124 -7.23 -2.21 0.87
C TYR A 124 -5.89 -2.79 1.29
N TYR A 125 -5.93 -4.02 1.80
CA TYR A 125 -4.76 -4.74 2.30
C TYR A 125 -3.94 -5.28 1.12
N GLY A 126 -2.62 -5.09 1.17
CA GLY A 126 -1.70 -5.57 0.14
C GLY A 126 -0.57 -6.48 0.67
N GLY A 127 -0.69 -7.01 1.89
CA GLY A 127 0.31 -7.92 2.47
C GLY A 127 1.01 -7.34 3.71
N GLU A 128 2.03 -8.07 4.18
CA GLU A 128 2.92 -7.55 5.23
C GLU A 128 3.90 -6.54 4.65
N ALA A 129 4.17 -5.46 5.38
CA ALA A 129 5.04 -4.37 4.95
C ALA A 129 6.49 -4.84 4.71
N ARG A 130 6.92 -5.93 5.35
CA ARG A 130 8.25 -6.53 5.12
C ARG A 130 8.45 -7.01 3.68
N CYS A 131 7.38 -7.35 2.98
CA CYS A 131 7.43 -7.75 1.57
C CYS A 131 7.61 -6.55 0.63
N ASP A 132 7.53 -5.32 1.14
CA ASP A 132 7.52 -4.07 0.35
C ASP A 132 8.79 -3.21 0.56
N ALA A 133 9.76 -3.71 1.35
CA ALA A 133 10.95 -2.94 1.72
C ALA A 133 11.91 -2.64 0.54
N ASP A 134 11.77 -3.36 -0.57
CA ASP A 134 12.66 -3.29 -1.75
C ASP A 134 12.05 -2.56 -2.96
N ALA A 135 10.85 -1.95 -2.83
CA ALA A 135 10.15 -1.32 -3.95
C ALA A 135 10.73 0.06 -4.33
N GLY A 136 10.84 0.32 -5.63
CA GLY A 136 11.18 1.65 -6.16
C GLY A 136 9.96 2.59 -6.18
N ASP A 137 10.19 3.89 -5.99
CA ASP A 137 9.13 4.92 -5.86
C ASP A 137 8.32 5.19 -7.17
N SER A 138 8.50 4.40 -8.23
CA SER A 138 7.84 4.60 -9.53
C SER A 138 6.90 3.45 -9.89
N TYR A 139 5.61 3.63 -9.60
CA TYR A 139 4.53 2.74 -10.04
C TYR A 139 3.38 3.56 -10.64
N ASP A 140 2.53 2.93 -11.46
CA ASP A 140 1.32 3.57 -11.98
C ASP A 140 0.18 3.42 -10.95
N PRO A 141 -0.35 4.51 -10.37
CA PRO A 141 -1.45 4.43 -9.41
C PRO A 141 -2.71 3.79 -9.99
N ALA A 142 -2.92 3.84 -11.31
CA ALA A 142 -4.06 3.19 -11.96
C ALA A 142 -4.06 1.66 -11.82
N GLU A 143 -2.89 1.08 -11.52
CA GLU A 143 -2.71 -0.35 -11.30
C GLU A 143 -3.00 -0.78 -9.85
N LEU A 144 -3.10 0.15 -8.90
CA LEU A 144 -3.52 -0.15 -7.53
C LEU A 144 -5.04 -0.30 -7.46
N VAL A 145 -5.53 -1.52 -7.58
CA VAL A 145 -6.97 -1.81 -7.60
C VAL A 145 -7.28 -2.90 -6.57
N CYS A 146 -8.21 -2.61 -5.65
CA CYS A 146 -8.64 -3.59 -4.65
C CYS A 146 -9.39 -4.76 -5.29
N GLY A 147 -9.40 -5.92 -4.62
CA GLY A 147 -10.05 -7.14 -5.13
C GLY A 147 -11.52 -6.98 -5.50
N ALA A 148 -12.25 -6.07 -4.83
CA ALA A 148 -13.64 -5.75 -5.18
C ALA A 148 -13.79 -5.07 -6.55
N CYS A 149 -12.81 -4.25 -6.93
CA CYS A 149 -12.82 -3.48 -8.18
C CYS A 149 -12.05 -4.18 -9.33
N SER A 150 -11.43 -5.32 -9.03
CA SER A 150 -10.71 -6.20 -9.96
C SER A 150 -11.25 -7.65 -9.92
N ASP A 151 -12.54 -7.83 -9.58
CA ASP A 151 -13.14 -9.15 -9.38
C ASP A 151 -13.36 -9.95 -10.70
N VAL A 152 -12.26 -10.47 -11.25
CA VAL A 152 -12.24 -11.27 -12.49
C VAL A 152 -12.84 -12.67 -12.29
N ALA A 153 -12.85 -13.18 -11.06
CA ALA A 153 -13.34 -14.53 -10.74
C ALA A 153 -14.82 -14.55 -10.30
N ARG A 154 -15.49 -13.40 -10.19
CA ARG A 154 -16.84 -13.27 -9.61
C ARG A 154 -16.92 -13.97 -8.25
N ALA A 155 -16.00 -13.59 -7.37
CA ALA A 155 -15.82 -14.22 -6.07
C ALA A 155 -17.12 -14.16 -5.25
N GLN A 156 -17.35 -15.18 -4.42
CA GLN A 156 -18.47 -15.16 -3.50
C GLN A 156 -18.26 -14.05 -2.47
N MET A 157 -19.27 -13.19 -2.31
CA MET A 157 -19.24 -12.10 -1.35
C MET A 157 -19.29 -12.66 0.07
N CYS A 158 -18.49 -12.10 0.96
CA CYS A 158 -18.51 -12.49 2.36
C CYS A 158 -19.85 -12.10 2.98
N PRO A 159 -20.57 -13.02 3.65
CA PRO A 159 -21.83 -12.67 4.32
C PRO A 159 -21.67 -11.59 5.40
N LYS A 160 -20.50 -11.52 6.04
CA LYS A 160 -20.20 -10.56 7.11
C LYS A 160 -19.60 -9.25 6.61
N HIS A 161 -18.75 -9.32 5.58
CA HIS A 161 -17.90 -8.19 5.19
C HIS A 161 -18.02 -7.81 3.70
N GLY A 162 -18.97 -8.39 2.97
CA GLY A 162 -19.15 -8.15 1.53
C GLY A 162 -17.85 -8.35 0.75
N ALA A 163 -17.45 -7.32 0.01
CA ALA A 163 -16.23 -7.27 -0.78
C ALA A 163 -15.09 -6.46 -0.12
N ASP A 164 -15.30 -5.90 1.08
CA ASP A 164 -14.36 -4.92 1.66
C ASP A 164 -12.99 -5.52 1.99
N PHE A 165 -12.93 -6.83 2.24
CA PHE A 165 -11.70 -7.58 2.47
C PHE A 165 -11.49 -8.69 1.42
N LEU A 166 -12.06 -8.52 0.22
CA LEU A 166 -11.82 -9.43 -0.88
C LEU A 166 -10.37 -9.28 -1.36
N GLU A 167 -9.61 -10.36 -1.23
CA GLU A 167 -8.21 -10.43 -1.62
C GLU A 167 -8.02 -11.41 -2.79
N TYR A 168 -7.05 -11.12 -3.64
CA TYR A 168 -6.61 -12.01 -4.70
C TYR A 168 -5.20 -12.51 -4.44
N LYS A 169 -4.94 -13.73 -4.90
CA LYS A 169 -3.59 -14.29 -4.97
C LYS A 169 -2.85 -13.66 -6.13
N CYS A 170 -1.56 -13.36 -5.97
CA CYS A 170 -0.69 -13.08 -7.11
C CYS A 170 -0.70 -14.26 -8.07
N ARG A 171 -0.93 -14.00 -9.35
CA ARG A 171 -0.94 -15.05 -10.39
C ARG A 171 0.33 -15.90 -10.39
N TYR A 172 1.47 -15.28 -10.08
CA TYR A 172 2.81 -15.87 -10.24
C TYR A 172 3.46 -16.39 -8.95
N CYS A 173 2.84 -16.22 -7.77
CA CYS A 173 3.37 -16.77 -6.51
C CYS A 173 2.29 -16.93 -5.43
N CYS A 174 2.66 -17.51 -4.29
CA CYS A 174 1.81 -17.64 -3.10
C CYS A 174 1.89 -16.40 -2.21
N SER A 175 1.57 -15.23 -2.75
CA SER A 175 1.46 -13.98 -2.00
C SER A 175 0.14 -13.27 -2.33
N VAL A 176 -0.30 -12.40 -1.43
CA VAL A 176 -1.45 -11.52 -1.68
C VAL A 176 -1.08 -10.52 -2.78
N ALA A 177 -2.02 -10.24 -3.67
CA ALA A 177 -1.84 -9.28 -4.74
C ALA A 177 -2.04 -7.84 -4.25
N VAL A 178 -1.29 -6.93 -4.87
CA VAL A 178 -1.35 -5.47 -4.69
C VAL A 178 -1.77 -4.81 -5.99
N PHE A 179 -1.12 -5.16 -7.09
CA PHE A 179 -1.38 -4.57 -8.39
C PHE A 179 -2.35 -5.42 -9.22
N PHE A 180 -3.12 -4.73 -10.07
CA PHE A 180 -3.97 -5.32 -11.10
C PHE A 180 -3.65 -4.66 -12.44
N CYS A 181 -2.84 -5.36 -13.23
CA CYS A 181 -2.34 -4.85 -14.51
C CYS A 181 -3.10 -5.47 -15.68
N PHE A 182 -3.07 -4.77 -16.81
CA PHE A 182 -3.60 -5.24 -18.10
C PHE A 182 -5.09 -5.65 -18.06
N GLY A 183 -5.83 -5.17 -17.05
CA GLY A 183 -7.25 -5.50 -16.84
C GLY A 183 -7.54 -6.98 -16.57
N THR A 184 -6.53 -7.81 -16.30
CA THR A 184 -6.70 -9.26 -16.20
C THR A 184 -5.85 -9.94 -15.14
N THR A 185 -4.75 -9.34 -14.69
CA THR A 185 -3.71 -10.07 -13.97
C THR A 185 -3.34 -9.41 -12.66
N HIS A 186 -3.37 -10.19 -11.57
CA HIS A 186 -3.00 -9.76 -10.23
C HIS A 186 -1.52 -10.05 -9.91
N PHE A 187 -0.81 -9.05 -9.37
CA PHE A 187 0.61 -9.13 -8.99
C PHE A 187 0.83 -8.71 -7.53
N CYS A 188 1.71 -9.42 -6.81
CA CYS A 188 2.36 -8.88 -5.62
C CYS A 188 3.51 -7.96 -6.05
N ASN A 189 4.01 -7.10 -5.16
CA ASN A 189 5.04 -6.11 -5.51
C ASN A 189 6.29 -6.72 -6.13
N PRO A 190 6.92 -7.77 -5.56
CA PRO A 190 8.16 -8.28 -6.15
C PRO A 190 7.95 -8.95 -7.51
N CYS A 191 6.76 -9.47 -7.80
CA CYS A 191 6.41 -10.01 -9.12
C CYS A 191 5.99 -8.90 -10.10
N HIS A 192 5.45 -7.79 -9.62
CA HIS A 192 5.16 -6.61 -10.42
C HIS A 192 6.45 -5.92 -10.85
N ASP A 193 7.43 -5.75 -9.96
CA ASP A 193 8.74 -5.19 -10.31
C ASP A 193 9.46 -5.99 -11.41
N ASP A 194 9.23 -7.30 -11.45
CA ASP A 194 9.83 -8.25 -12.39
C ASP A 194 8.82 -8.75 -13.43
N PHE A 195 7.74 -7.98 -13.69
CA PHE A 195 6.62 -8.42 -14.53
C PHE A 195 7.07 -8.84 -15.92
N GLN A 196 8.05 -8.14 -16.50
CA GLN A 196 8.58 -8.43 -17.84
C GLN A 196 9.13 -9.86 -17.96
N ARG A 197 9.71 -10.39 -16.88
CA ARG A 197 10.26 -11.74 -16.85
C ARG A 197 9.22 -12.77 -16.42
N VAL A 198 8.45 -12.51 -15.36
CA VAL A 198 7.51 -13.53 -14.86
C VAL A 198 6.34 -13.78 -15.81
N THR A 199 5.95 -12.79 -16.62
CA THR A 199 4.83 -12.93 -17.58
C THR A 199 5.19 -13.72 -18.84
N ILE A 200 6.47 -13.82 -19.20
CA ILE A 200 6.92 -14.58 -20.39
C ILE A 200 7.14 -16.07 -20.10
N LEU A 201 7.22 -16.46 -18.82
CA LEU A 201 7.37 -17.85 -18.43
C LEU A 201 6.11 -18.65 -18.80
N SER A 202 6.31 -19.82 -19.41
CA SER A 202 5.21 -20.75 -19.65
C SER A 202 4.74 -21.38 -18.33
N LYS A 203 3.51 -21.91 -18.31
CA LYS A 203 2.94 -22.54 -17.11
C LYS A 203 3.81 -23.66 -16.53
N GLY A 204 4.57 -24.38 -17.38
CA GLY A 204 5.46 -25.46 -16.94
C GLY A 204 6.77 -24.99 -16.32
N GLU A 205 7.14 -23.72 -16.50
CA GLU A 205 8.36 -23.10 -15.96
C GLU A 205 8.10 -22.36 -14.65
N LEU A 206 6.83 -22.17 -14.27
CA LEU A 206 6.44 -21.53 -13.02
C LEU A 206 6.63 -22.49 -11.84
N PRO A 207 7.06 -22.00 -10.67
CA PRO A 207 7.20 -22.83 -9.47
C PRO A 207 5.84 -23.38 -9.03
N VAL A 208 5.88 -24.59 -8.46
CA VAL A 208 4.71 -25.20 -7.85
C VAL A 208 4.55 -24.70 -6.41
N CYS A 209 3.33 -24.77 -5.88
CA CYS A 209 3.09 -24.43 -4.49
C CYS A 209 3.96 -25.32 -3.57
N PRO A 210 4.74 -24.74 -2.63
CA PRO A 210 4.81 -23.32 -2.27
C PRO A 210 5.68 -22.47 -3.21
N ALA A 211 5.06 -21.47 -3.85
CA ALA A 211 5.70 -20.60 -4.83
C ALA A 211 6.05 -19.25 -4.20
N GLY A 212 7.31 -18.86 -4.30
CA GLY A 212 7.81 -17.55 -3.89
C GLY A 212 7.73 -16.52 -5.01
N PRO A 213 7.86 -15.22 -4.70
CA PRO A 213 7.88 -14.17 -5.71
C PRO A 213 9.01 -14.34 -6.73
N ARG A 214 8.92 -13.65 -7.88
CA ARG A 214 9.93 -13.70 -8.95
C ARG A 214 10.23 -15.13 -9.42
N ALA A 215 9.18 -15.94 -9.56
CA ALA A 215 9.28 -17.35 -10.00
C ALA A 215 10.27 -18.19 -9.18
N THR A 216 10.27 -18.00 -7.85
CA THR A 216 11.16 -18.73 -6.92
C THR A 216 10.42 -19.95 -6.37
N GLN A 217 11.06 -21.12 -6.34
CA GLN A 217 10.53 -22.28 -5.61
C GLN A 217 10.87 -22.15 -4.13
N LEU A 218 9.86 -22.21 -3.25
CA LEU A 218 10.11 -22.25 -1.80
C LEU A 218 10.30 -23.69 -1.34
N GLU A 219 10.96 -23.83 -0.20
CA GLU A 219 11.14 -25.11 0.50
C GLU A 219 9.89 -25.46 1.33
N GLY A 220 9.65 -26.75 1.51
CA GLY A 220 8.53 -27.29 2.28
C GLY A 220 7.27 -27.56 1.45
N ASP A 221 6.22 -28.03 2.12
CA ASP A 221 4.96 -28.46 1.50
C ASP A 221 3.76 -27.56 1.87
N GLU A 222 3.98 -26.57 2.73
CA GLU A 222 2.92 -25.69 3.22
C GLU A 222 2.85 -24.39 2.42
N CYS A 223 1.66 -24.07 1.89
CA CYS A 223 1.42 -22.82 1.18
C CYS A 223 1.53 -21.63 2.14
N PRO A 224 2.30 -20.56 1.82
CA PRO A 224 2.36 -19.34 2.62
C PRO A 224 1.01 -18.63 2.83
N LEU A 225 0.01 -18.92 2.00
CA LEU A 225 -1.35 -18.37 2.12
C LEU A 225 -2.30 -19.30 2.90
N HIS A 226 -1.81 -20.46 3.35
CA HIS A 226 -2.55 -21.50 4.08
C HIS A 226 -3.90 -21.86 3.43
N VAL A 227 -3.94 -21.90 2.10
CA VAL A 227 -5.15 -22.18 1.32
C VAL A 227 -4.83 -23.07 0.12
N LYS A 228 -5.76 -23.94 -0.24
CA LYS A 228 -5.69 -24.67 -1.52
C LYS A 228 -6.06 -23.73 -2.65
N HIS A 229 -5.19 -23.62 -3.64
CA HIS A 229 -5.38 -22.76 -4.79
C HIS A 229 -4.99 -23.50 -6.09
N PRO A 230 -5.45 -23.03 -7.27
CA PRO A 230 -5.02 -23.53 -8.57
C PRO A 230 -3.51 -23.41 -8.79
N ALA A 231 -3.00 -24.03 -9.85
CA ALA A 231 -1.59 -23.96 -10.19
C ALA A 231 -1.11 -22.51 -10.40
N THR A 232 0.18 -22.26 -10.13
CA THR A 232 0.81 -20.96 -10.42
C THR A 232 0.64 -20.61 -11.90
N GLY A 233 0.29 -19.36 -12.20
CA GLY A 233 -0.09 -18.90 -13.53
C GLY A 233 -1.61 -18.74 -13.72
N GLU A 234 -2.41 -18.98 -12.69
CA GLU A 234 -3.89 -18.83 -12.72
C GLU A 234 -4.37 -17.82 -11.67
N GLU A 235 -5.40 -17.05 -12.06
CA GLU A 235 -6.06 -16.08 -11.20
C GLU A 235 -6.87 -16.80 -10.12
N PHE A 236 -6.79 -16.32 -8.88
CA PHE A 236 -7.50 -16.94 -7.77
C PHE A 236 -7.92 -15.92 -6.73
N ALA A 237 -9.24 -15.82 -6.52
CA ALA A 237 -9.82 -15.07 -5.42
C ALA A 237 -9.62 -15.84 -4.12
N LEU A 238 -8.92 -15.24 -3.16
CA LEU A 238 -8.69 -15.81 -1.83
C LEU A 238 -9.91 -15.65 -0.90
N GLY A 239 -10.91 -14.89 -1.34
CA GLY A 239 -12.09 -14.54 -0.54
C GLY A 239 -11.78 -13.47 0.52
N CYS A 240 -12.53 -13.49 1.61
CA CYS A 240 -12.40 -12.52 2.69
C CYS A 240 -11.13 -12.81 3.53
N GLY A 241 -10.13 -11.94 3.45
CA GLY A 241 -8.86 -12.09 4.16
C GLY A 241 -8.99 -12.21 5.68
N VAL A 242 -9.96 -11.50 6.26
CA VAL A 242 -10.21 -11.52 7.71
C VAL A 242 -10.87 -12.83 8.15
N CYS A 243 -11.88 -13.32 7.40
CA CYS A 243 -12.55 -14.57 7.74
C CYS A 243 -11.70 -15.80 7.46
N ARG A 244 -10.83 -15.76 6.45
CA ARG A 244 -9.93 -16.88 6.11
C ARG A 244 -9.06 -17.28 7.30
N ASN A 245 -8.54 -16.30 8.04
CA ASN A 245 -7.70 -16.51 9.22
C ASN A 245 -8.49 -16.89 10.49
N ALA A 246 -9.82 -16.68 10.49
CA ALA A 246 -10.68 -17.11 11.59
C ALA A 246 -10.99 -18.62 11.56
N HIS A 247 -10.88 -19.25 10.39
CA HIS A 247 -11.19 -20.67 10.21
C HIS A 247 -9.99 -21.60 10.44
N THR A 248 -8.84 -21.04 10.81
CA THR A 248 -7.60 -21.78 11.14
C THR A 248 -7.40 -22.01 12.65
N PHE A 249 -8.40 -21.68 13.48
CA PHE A 249 -8.42 -21.96 14.92
C PHE A 249 -9.69 -22.71 15.33
#